data_AF-A0A7K4SQ71-F1
#
_entry.id   AF-A0A7K4SQ71-F1
#
_cell.length_a   1.000
_cell.length_b   1.000
_cell.length_c   1.000
_cell.angle_alpha   90.00
_cell.angle_beta   90.00
_cell.angle_gamma   90.00
#
_symmetry.space_group_name_H-M   'P 1'
#
loop_
_entity.id
_entity.type
_entity.pdbx_description
1 polymer ?
#
loop_
_entity_poly.entity_id
_entity_poly.type
_entity_poly.pdbx_seq_one_letter_code
_entity_poly.pdbx_strand_id
1 'polypeptide(L)'
;QLTLADGTITADHVVSALPAAALAEVLPAEAEPLAQELRRIPAVSVAVVNLQYEGGFGHLVPSSEDASLLGIVYDSVAFPQHDSTGAASVRLTVMLGGAWFGQTFGDPASSSPALLLQRAQAAVREQ
;
A
#
# COMPACT_ATOMS: atom_id res chain seq x y z
N GLN A 1 -6.96 -5.12 -31.54
CA GLN A 1 -8.08 -5.86 -30.92
C GLN A 1 -7.68 -6.20 -29.50
N LEU A 2 -8.56 -5.98 -28.53
CA LEU A 2 -8.38 -6.25 -27.11
C LEU A 2 -9.25 -7.46 -26.76
N THR A 3 -8.69 -8.43 -26.04
CA THR A 3 -9.42 -9.61 -25.56
C THR A 3 -9.80 -9.42 -24.10
N LEU A 4 -11.10 -9.51 -23.82
CA LEU A 4 -11.68 -9.47 -22.48
C LEU A 4 -12.24 -10.86 -22.12
N ALA A 5 -12.69 -11.03 -20.87
CA ALA A 5 -13.27 -12.30 -20.42
C ALA A 5 -14.57 -12.67 -21.16
N ASP A 6 -15.33 -11.65 -21.61
CA ASP A 6 -16.66 -11.78 -22.21
C ASP A 6 -16.70 -11.46 -23.72
N GLY A 7 -15.56 -11.14 -24.33
CA GLY A 7 -15.53 -10.85 -25.76
C GLY A 7 -14.28 -10.12 -26.22
N THR A 8 -14.38 -9.49 -27.40
CA THR A 8 -13.29 -8.70 -27.98
C THR A 8 -13.76 -7.31 -28.36
N ILE A 9 -12.85 -6.33 -28.21
CA ILE A 9 -13.09 -4.93 -28.57
C ILE A 9 -12.05 -4.50 -29.60
N THR A 10 -12.46 -3.74 -30.61
CA THR A 10 -11.56 -3.09 -31.55
C THR A 10 -11.46 -1.62 -31.22
N ALA A 11 -10.25 -1.07 -31.27
CA ALA A 11 -9.98 0.34 -31.02
C ALA A 11 -8.86 0.80 -31.97
N ASP A 12 -8.96 2.02 -32.45
CA ASP A 12 -7.92 2.65 -33.29
C ASP A 12 -6.68 3.01 -32.45
N HIS A 13 -6.90 3.37 -31.18
CA HIS A 13 -5.87 3.71 -30.21
C HIS A 13 -6.17 3.10 -28.84
N VAL A 14 -5.11 2.77 -28.10
CA VAL A 14 -5.19 2.24 -26.74
C VAL A 14 -4.34 3.11 -25.82
N VAL A 15 -4.94 3.60 -24.73
CA VAL A 15 -4.23 4.26 -23.63
C VAL A 15 -4.25 3.33 -22.44
N SER A 16 -3.09 2.76 -22.10
CA SER A 16 -2.99 1.87 -20.94
C SER A 16 -2.71 2.64 -19.67
N ALA A 17 -3.54 2.45 -18.65
CA ALA A 17 -3.33 2.91 -17.28
C ALA A 17 -3.05 1.74 -16.32
N LEU A 18 -2.72 0.56 -16.85
CA LEU A 18 -2.36 -0.61 -16.05
C LEU A 18 -0.97 -0.41 -15.41
N PRO A 19 -0.70 -1.06 -14.26
CA PRO A 19 0.67 -1.22 -13.79
C PRO A 19 1.57 -1.80 -14.88
N ALA A 20 2.83 -1.34 -14.95
CA ALA A 20 3.76 -1.72 -16.00
C ALA A 20 3.92 -3.25 -16.13
N ALA A 21 4.07 -3.95 -14.99
CA ALA A 21 4.14 -5.41 -14.96
C ALA A 21 2.89 -6.08 -15.54
N ALA A 22 1.69 -5.57 -15.22
CA ALA A 22 0.44 -6.12 -15.77
C ALA A 22 0.30 -5.84 -17.27
N LEU A 23 0.72 -4.65 -17.73
CA LEU A 23 0.74 -4.33 -19.16
C LEU A 23 1.68 -5.26 -19.92
N ALA A 24 2.86 -5.56 -19.38
CA ALA A 24 3.83 -6.45 -20.01
C ALA A 24 3.27 -7.86 -20.29
N GLU A 25 2.38 -8.36 -19.43
CA GLU A 25 1.79 -9.69 -19.56
C GLU A 25 0.64 -9.78 -20.59
N VAL A 26 0.04 -8.65 -20.98
CA VAL A 26 -1.08 -8.61 -21.93
C VAL A 26 -0.71 -8.05 -23.30
N LEU A 27 0.55 -7.63 -23.47
CA LEU A 27 1.07 -7.19 -24.76
C LEU A 27 1.18 -8.37 -25.73
N PRO A 28 0.95 -8.14 -27.03
CA PRO A 28 1.10 -9.17 -28.04
C PRO A 28 2.60 -9.53 -28.22
N ALA A 29 2.89 -10.73 -28.73
CA ALA A 29 4.26 -11.25 -28.81
C ALA A 29 5.20 -10.37 -29.64
N GLU A 30 4.68 -9.63 -30.62
CA GLU A 30 5.43 -8.71 -31.46
C GLU A 30 5.95 -7.49 -30.66
N ALA A 31 5.35 -7.19 -29.51
CA ALA A 31 5.73 -6.10 -28.62
C ALA A 31 6.64 -6.56 -27.46
N GLU A 32 7.27 -7.74 -27.57
CA GLU A 32 8.16 -8.29 -26.54
C GLU A 32 9.29 -7.33 -26.11
N PRO A 33 9.96 -6.55 -27.00
CA PRO A 33 10.94 -5.57 -26.55
C PRO A 33 10.38 -4.53 -25.58
N LEU A 34 9.13 -4.09 -25.79
CA LEU A 34 8.45 -3.17 -24.87
C LEU A 34 8.07 -3.89 -23.57
N ALA A 35 7.57 -5.12 -23.65
CA ALA A 35 7.24 -5.92 -22.47
C ALA A 35 8.46 -6.12 -21.56
N GLN A 36 9.65 -6.33 -22.14
CA GLN A 36 10.90 -6.44 -21.38
C GLN A 36 11.25 -5.16 -20.62
N GLU A 37 11.11 -3.98 -21.23
CA GLU A 37 11.35 -2.72 -20.53
C GLU A 37 10.31 -2.48 -19.42
N LEU A 38 9.04 -2.80 -19.67
CA LEU A 38 7.98 -2.67 -18.68
C LEU A 38 8.21 -3.56 -17.45
N ARG A 39 8.68 -4.81 -17.64
CA ARG A 39 9.01 -5.74 -16.54
C ARG A 39 10.17 -5.25 -15.66
N ARG A 40 11.01 -4.34 -16.16
CA ARG A 40 12.13 -3.75 -15.39
C ARG A 40 11.70 -2.59 -14.49
N ILE A 41 10.45 -2.12 -14.56
CA ILE A 41 9.95 -1.05 -13.69
C ILE A 41 9.50 -1.69 -12.37
N PRO A 42 10.25 -1.53 -11.27
CA PRO A 42 9.91 -2.17 -10.01
C PRO A 42 8.75 -1.45 -9.30
N ALA A 43 7.98 -2.21 -8.54
CA ALA A 43 7.05 -1.69 -7.55
C ALA A 43 7.40 -2.24 -6.17
N VAL A 44 7.10 -1.48 -5.12
CA VAL A 44 7.27 -1.91 -3.73
C VAL A 44 5.92 -2.26 -3.12
N SER A 45 5.94 -3.06 -2.05
CA SER A 45 4.73 -3.40 -1.30
C SER A 45 4.66 -2.58 -0.03
N VAL A 46 3.46 -2.09 0.29
CA VAL A 46 3.19 -1.31 1.50
C VAL A 46 2.00 -1.95 2.21
N ALA A 47 2.19 -2.32 3.48
CA ALA A 47 1.09 -2.69 4.35
C ALA A 47 0.51 -1.43 4.99
N VAL A 48 -0.80 -1.26 4.85
CA VAL A 48 -1.55 -0.15 5.45
C VAL A 48 -2.35 -0.71 6.62
N VAL A 49 -2.00 -0.30 7.84
CA VAL A 49 -2.66 -0.75 9.07
C VAL A 49 -3.41 0.42 9.69
N ASN A 50 -4.73 0.32 9.68
CA ASN A 50 -5.61 1.31 10.30
C ASN A 50 -5.82 0.94 11.77
N LEU A 51 -5.57 1.88 12.68
CA LEU A 51 -5.74 1.72 14.11
C LEU A 51 -6.71 2.78 14.63
N GLN A 52 -7.55 2.40 15.59
CA GLN A 52 -8.45 3.31 16.28
C GLN A 52 -8.33 3.08 17.78
N TYR A 53 -8.13 4.17 18.52
CA TYR A 53 -8.02 4.17 19.97
C TYR A 53 -9.08 5.08 20.57
N GLU A 54 -9.75 4.64 21.63
CA GLU A 54 -10.62 5.50 22.42
C GLU A 54 -9.78 6.39 23.36
N GLY A 55 -10.07 7.69 23.42
CA GLY A 55 -9.49 8.61 24.40
C GLY A 55 -8.02 9.04 24.20
N GLY A 56 -7.67 9.65 23.05
CA GLY A 56 -6.30 10.14 22.77
C GLY A 56 -6.22 11.62 22.40
N PHE A 57 -5.17 12.31 22.87
CA PHE A 57 -4.83 13.70 22.51
C PHE A 57 -3.71 13.78 21.44
N GLY A 58 -3.04 12.65 21.14
CA GLY A 58 -1.83 12.58 20.29
C GLY A 58 -0.54 12.46 21.11
N HIS A 59 0.57 12.10 20.47
CA HIS A 59 1.91 12.05 21.06
C HIS A 59 2.96 12.61 20.05
N LEU A 60 4.13 13.02 20.55
CA LEU A 60 5.24 13.56 19.75
C LEU A 60 6.44 12.62 19.78
N VAL A 61 7.14 12.56 18.65
CA VAL A 61 7.95 11.39 18.25
C VAL A 61 9.48 11.61 18.32
N PRO A 62 10.28 10.68 18.90
CA PRO A 62 11.75 10.69 18.85
C PRO A 62 12.35 10.24 17.50
N SER A 63 13.62 10.60 17.23
CA SER A 63 14.25 10.53 15.89
C SER A 63 15.02 9.24 15.53
N SER A 64 14.77 8.09 16.16
CA SER A 64 15.48 6.84 15.85
C SER A 64 14.68 5.98 14.86
N GLU A 65 15.09 5.98 13.60
CA GLU A 65 14.35 5.38 12.48
C GLU A 65 14.31 3.84 12.48
N ASP A 66 13.10 3.31 12.27
CA ASP A 66 12.84 1.94 11.87
C ASP A 66 12.69 1.88 10.34
N ALA A 67 13.58 1.16 9.66
CA ALA A 67 13.55 1.00 8.20
C ALA A 67 12.25 0.37 7.66
N SER A 68 11.49 -0.34 8.51
CA SER A 68 10.22 -0.96 8.12
C SER A 68 8.99 -0.09 8.30
N LEU A 69 9.12 1.08 8.94
CA LEU A 69 8.04 2.06 9.12
C LEU A 69 8.23 3.23 8.16
N LEU A 70 7.28 3.41 7.23
CA LEU A 70 7.29 4.52 6.29
C LEU A 70 6.71 5.80 6.90
N GLY A 71 5.73 5.65 7.80
CA GLY A 71 5.11 6.79 8.49
C GLY A 71 3.77 6.45 9.12
N ILE A 72 3.29 7.39 9.94
CA ILE A 72 2.00 7.33 10.61
C ILE A 72 1.23 8.60 10.26
N VAL A 73 0.00 8.45 9.75
CA VAL A 73 -0.92 9.57 9.50
C VAL A 73 -1.93 9.66 10.64
N TYR A 74 -2.12 10.86 11.16
CA TYR A 74 -3.12 11.17 12.18
C TYR A 74 -4.44 11.57 11.51
N ASP A 75 -5.21 10.59 11.08
CA ASP A 75 -6.39 10.80 10.23
C ASP A 75 -7.45 11.67 10.91
N SER A 76 -7.60 11.56 12.23
CA SER A 76 -8.55 12.37 13.01
C SER A 76 -8.18 13.86 13.09
N VAL A 77 -6.90 14.21 12.88
CA VAL A 77 -6.48 15.62 12.85
C VAL A 77 -6.88 16.26 11.52
N ALA A 78 -6.64 15.57 10.41
CA ALA A 78 -6.98 16.08 9.08
C ALA A 78 -8.48 16.00 8.78
N PHE A 79 -9.15 14.94 9.25
CA PHE A 79 -10.54 14.63 8.94
C PHE A 79 -11.32 14.17 10.18
N PRO A 80 -11.54 15.05 11.16
CA PRO A 80 -12.25 14.72 12.41
C PRO A 80 -13.69 14.25 12.18
N GLN A 81 -14.33 14.68 11.10
CA GLN A 81 -15.70 14.27 10.75
C GLN A 81 -15.85 12.77 10.43
N HIS A 82 -14.74 12.04 10.23
CA HIS A 82 -14.77 10.58 10.00
C HIS A 82 -14.61 9.78 11.31
N ASP A 83 -14.48 10.45 12.46
CA ASP A 83 -14.37 9.77 13.75
C ASP A 83 -15.73 9.23 14.22
N SER A 84 -15.69 8.27 15.14
CA SER A 84 -16.92 7.68 15.70
C SER A 84 -17.74 8.75 16.41
N THR A 85 -19.05 8.76 16.16
CA THR A 85 -19.98 9.73 16.76
C THR A 85 -20.33 9.42 18.21
N GLY A 86 -20.03 8.21 18.69
CA GLY A 86 -20.42 7.73 20.03
C GLY A 86 -19.41 8.03 21.14
N ALA A 87 -18.12 7.94 20.85
CA ALA A 87 -17.05 8.16 21.81
C ALA A 87 -15.85 8.84 21.14
N ALA A 88 -15.16 9.71 21.87
CA ALA A 88 -13.96 10.37 21.37
C ALA A 88 -12.89 9.32 21.03
N SER A 89 -12.53 9.23 19.77
CA SER A 89 -11.57 8.25 19.25
C SER A 89 -10.55 8.92 18.35
N VAL A 90 -9.32 8.42 18.34
CA VAL A 90 -8.27 8.82 17.40
C VAL A 90 -8.02 7.69 16.42
N ARG A 91 -8.05 8.01 15.13
CA ARG A 91 -7.71 7.13 14.01
C ARG A 91 -6.30 7.44 13.50
N LEU A 92 -5.55 6.38 13.26
CA LEU A 92 -4.18 6.43 12.75
C LEU A 92 -4.06 5.46 11.58
N THR A 93 -3.32 5.87 10.55
CA THR A 93 -2.90 5.01 9.45
C THR A 93 -1.40 4.79 9.53
N VAL A 94 -0.98 3.56 9.81
CA VAL A 94 0.43 3.16 9.84
C VAL A 94 0.80 2.51 8.51
N MET A 95 1.84 3.03 7.85
CA MET A 95 2.36 2.52 6.59
C MET A 95 3.67 1.76 6.84
N LEU A 96 3.68 0.46 6.55
CA LEU A 96 4.82 -0.43 6.76
C LEU A 96 5.39 -0.97 5.45
N GLY A 97 6.69 -1.20 5.41
CA GLY A 97 7.39 -1.91 4.34
C GLY A 97 8.10 -0.98 3.34
N GLY A 98 7.55 -0.83 2.14
CA GLY A 98 8.24 -0.18 1.02
C GLY A 98 9.34 -1.07 0.45
N ALA A 99 10.51 -0.51 0.15
CA ALA A 99 11.65 -1.27 -0.38
C ALA A 99 12.10 -2.41 0.54
N TRP A 100 11.81 -2.31 1.85
CA TRP A 100 12.19 -3.28 2.86
C TRP A 100 11.12 -4.34 3.13
N PHE A 101 9.92 -4.23 2.52
CA PHE A 101 8.79 -5.13 2.82
C PHE A 101 9.19 -6.60 2.71
N GLY A 102 9.79 -6.99 1.58
CA GLY A 102 10.19 -8.38 1.35
C GLY A 102 11.19 -8.91 2.39
N GLN A 103 12.09 -8.04 2.86
CA GLN A 103 13.10 -8.41 3.87
C GLN A 103 12.51 -8.48 5.27
N THR A 104 11.56 -7.59 5.60
CA THR A 104 10.99 -7.50 6.96
C THR A 104 9.79 -8.43 7.16
N PHE A 105 8.90 -8.52 6.18
CA PHE A 105 7.59 -9.18 6.30
C PHE A 105 7.43 -10.38 5.35
N GLY A 106 8.40 -10.61 4.46
CA GLY A 106 8.34 -11.69 3.48
C GLY A 106 7.46 -11.35 2.28
N ASP A 107 6.87 -12.38 1.65
CA ASP A 107 5.97 -12.21 0.51
C ASP A 107 4.69 -11.45 0.93
N PRO A 108 4.37 -10.31 0.31
CA PRO A 108 3.14 -9.56 0.56
C PRO A 108 1.88 -10.40 0.50
N ALA A 109 1.79 -11.37 -0.43
CA ALA A 109 0.60 -12.20 -0.62
C ALA A 109 0.38 -13.20 0.52
N SER A 110 1.43 -13.59 1.25
CA SER A 110 1.36 -14.53 2.37
C SER A 110 1.71 -13.89 3.72
N SER A 111 1.93 -12.59 3.76
CA SER A 111 2.33 -11.87 4.97
C SER A 111 1.24 -11.98 6.05
N SER A 112 1.65 -12.23 7.30
CA SER A 112 0.71 -12.47 8.41
C SER A 112 0.05 -11.16 8.85
N PRO A 113 -1.29 -11.03 8.80
CA PRO A 113 -1.98 -9.84 9.29
C PRO A 113 -1.71 -9.55 10.76
N ALA A 114 -1.54 -10.60 11.58
CA ALA A 114 -1.23 -10.47 13.00
C ALA A 114 0.17 -9.86 13.23
N LEU A 115 1.15 -10.25 12.42
CA LEU A 115 2.50 -9.68 12.48
C LEU A 115 2.50 -8.19 12.10
N LEU A 116 1.81 -7.85 11.00
CA LEU A 116 1.68 -6.46 10.54
C LEU A 116 0.97 -5.59 11.59
N LEU A 117 -0.11 -6.10 12.18
CA LEU A 117 -0.83 -5.43 13.25
C LEU A 117 0.06 -5.22 14.49
N GLN A 118 0.77 -6.26 14.92
CA GLN A 118 1.69 -6.17 16.06
C GLN A 118 2.78 -5.13 15.80
N ARG A 119 3.36 -5.10 14.59
CA ARG A 119 4.38 -4.11 14.25
C ARG A 119 3.81 -2.70 14.22
N ALA A 120 2.63 -2.50 13.66
CA ALA A 120 1.97 -1.19 13.65
C ALA A 120 1.63 -0.70 15.06
N GLN A 121 1.13 -1.57 15.93
CA GLN A 121 0.87 -1.23 17.33
C GLN A 121 2.15 -0.90 18.11
N ALA A 122 3.23 -1.64 17.85
CA ALA A 122 4.54 -1.32 18.44
C ALA A 122 5.02 0.05 17.95
N ALA A 123 4.94 0.33 16.65
CA ALA A 123 5.29 1.63 16.09
C ALA A 123 4.50 2.77 16.75
N VAL A 124 3.18 2.65 16.95
CA VAL A 124 2.39 3.69 17.62
C VAL A 124 2.74 3.87 19.12
N ARG A 125 3.33 2.86 19.77
CA ARG A 125 3.72 2.92 21.20
C ARG A 125 5.16 3.38 21.41
N GLU A 126 6.04 3.06 20.47
CA GLU A 126 7.49 3.32 20.51
C GLU A 126 7.83 4.71 19.97
N GLN A 127 6.98 5.25 19.10
CA GLN A 127 7.00 6.63 18.64
C GLN A 127 6.41 7.55 19.72
#